data_AF-A0A7L0EVX5-F1
#
_entry.id   AF-A0A7L0EVX5-F1
#
_cell.length_a   1.000
_cell.length_b   1.000
_cell.length_c   1.000
_cell.angle_alpha   90.00
_cell.angle_beta   90.00
_cell.angle_gamma   90.00
#
_symmetry.space_group_name_H-M   'P 1'
#
loop_
_entity.id
_entity.type
_entity.pdbx_description
1 polymer ?
#
loop_
_entity_poly.entity_id
_entity_poly.type
_entity_poly.pdbx_seq_one_letter_code
_entity_poly.pdbx_strand_id
1 'polypeptide(L)'
;RLGGRRHEDTGGAEQWRRSAKVFRHPRYDETTKDGDLMLLKLLAPARVTKRVKPLPLAARCPVAGKTCQISGWGSTTSPEGT
;
A
#
# COMPACT_ATOMS: atom_id res chain seq x y z
N ARG A 1 -0.38 8.83 -3.19
CA ARG A 1 -0.72 9.83 -2.16
C ARG A 1 -0.24 9.32 -0.81
N LEU A 2 0.37 10.16 0.03
CA LEU A 2 0.84 9.77 1.37
C LEU A 2 0.29 10.74 2.43
N GLY A 3 0.05 10.24 3.64
CA GLY A 3 -0.34 11.05 4.80
C GLY A 3 -1.81 11.49 4.86
N GLY A 4 -2.64 11.02 3.92
CA GLY A 4 -4.07 11.33 3.85
C GLY A 4 -4.91 10.48 4.79
N ARG A 5 -6.00 11.08 5.33
CA ARG A 5 -6.95 10.39 6.22
C ARG A 5 -8.31 10.13 5.59
N ARG A 6 -8.77 11.06 4.75
CA ARG A 6 -10.06 10.99 4.05
C ARG A 6 -9.81 10.89 2.55
N HIS A 7 -10.73 10.32 1.78
CA HIS A 7 -10.57 10.21 0.32
C HIS A 7 -10.34 11.58 -0.35
N GLU A 8 -10.94 12.62 0.22
CA GLU A 8 -10.70 14.03 -0.13
C GLU A 8 -10.21 14.75 1.13
N ASP A 9 -8.97 15.23 1.13
CA ASP A 9 -8.38 15.93 2.26
C ASP A 9 -7.63 17.17 1.73
N THR A 10 -8.12 18.35 2.08
CA THR A 10 -7.53 19.66 1.76
C THR A 10 -6.53 20.13 2.83
N GLY A 11 -6.30 19.32 3.88
CA GLY A 11 -5.61 19.71 5.12
C GLY A 11 -4.09 19.82 5.09
N GLY A 12 -3.48 20.14 3.93
CA GLY A 12 -2.07 20.54 3.76
C GLY A 12 -0.96 19.54 4.14
N ALA A 13 -1.28 18.47 4.88
CA ALA A 13 -0.32 17.47 5.34
C ALA A 13 -0.07 16.34 4.32
N GLU A 14 -0.84 16.34 3.24
CA GLU A 14 -0.77 15.34 2.20
C GLU A 14 0.45 15.52 1.29
N GLN A 15 0.95 14.41 0.79
CA GLN A 15 2.02 14.42 -0.19
C GLN A 15 1.60 13.66 -1.44
N TRP A 16 1.45 14.41 -2.53
CA TRP A 16 1.30 13.86 -3.86
C TRP A 16 2.69 13.58 -4.44
N ARG A 17 2.89 12.35 -4.90
CA ARG A 17 4.14 11.87 -5.51
C ARG A 17 3.78 11.04 -6.73
N ARG A 18 4.35 11.41 -7.87
CA ARG A 18 4.30 10.60 -9.09
C ARG A 18 5.24 9.42 -8.94
N SER A 19 4.91 8.30 -9.57
CA SER A 19 5.85 7.20 -9.79
C SER A 19 6.85 7.61 -10.86
N ALA A 20 8.14 7.39 -10.60
CA ALA A 20 9.18 7.46 -11.61
C ALA A 20 9.40 6.11 -12.30
N LYS A 21 9.26 5.01 -11.54
CA LYS A 21 9.45 3.66 -12.07
C LYS A 21 8.62 2.64 -11.30
N VAL A 22 8.19 1.62 -12.02
CA VAL A 22 7.46 0.46 -11.51
C VAL A 22 8.36 -0.77 -11.65
N PHE A 23 8.47 -1.56 -10.60
CA PHE A 23 9.20 -2.83 -10.59
C PHE A 23 8.24 -3.93 -10.17
N ARG A 24 7.73 -4.69 -11.15
CA ARG A 24 6.89 -5.86 -10.90
C ARG A 24 7.77 -7.02 -10.44
N HIS A 25 7.22 -7.90 -9.60
CA HIS A 25 7.91 -9.13 -9.25
C HIS A 25 8.27 -9.91 -10.54
N PRO A 26 9.52 -10.35 -10.74
CA PRO A 26 9.95 -10.97 -12.00
C PRO A 26 9.21 -12.24 -12.37
N ARG A 27 8.62 -12.92 -11.39
CA ARG A 27 7.83 -14.15 -11.56
C ARG A 27 6.34 -13.93 -11.35
N TYR A 28 5.84 -12.71 -11.52
CA TYR A 28 4.40 -12.48 -11.43
C TYR A 28 3.68 -13.27 -12.52
N ASP A 29 2.73 -14.10 -12.10
CA ASP A 29 1.89 -14.89 -12.98
C ASP A 29 0.46 -14.32 -12.97
N GLU A 30 -0.03 -13.92 -14.14
CA GLU A 30 -1.33 -13.24 -14.24
C GLU A 30 -2.52 -14.20 -14.04
N THR A 31 -2.34 -15.48 -14.31
CA THR A 31 -3.40 -16.49 -14.21
C THR A 31 -3.61 -16.94 -12.77
N THR A 32 -2.52 -17.32 -12.11
CA THR A 32 -2.52 -17.82 -10.72
C THR A 32 -2.45 -16.70 -9.69
N LYS A 33 -2.05 -15.49 -10.11
CA LYS A 33 -1.70 -14.36 -9.24
C LYS A 33 -0.49 -14.63 -8.33
N ASP A 34 0.31 -15.66 -8.62
CA ASP A 34 1.54 -15.90 -7.87
C ASP A 34 2.51 -14.73 -8.07
N GLY A 35 3.20 -14.37 -6.99
CA GLY A 35 4.12 -13.23 -6.98
C GLY A 35 3.45 -11.87 -7.17
N ASP A 36 2.19 -11.68 -6.75
CA ASP A 36 1.49 -10.37 -6.79
C ASP A 36 2.11 -9.34 -5.82
N LEU A 37 3.27 -8.82 -6.20
CA LEU A 37 4.06 -7.84 -5.48
C LEU A 37 4.72 -6.88 -6.46
N MET A 38 4.74 -5.60 -6.12
CA MET A 38 5.46 -4.59 -6.91
C MET A 38 6.08 -3.50 -6.02
N LEU A 39 7.19 -2.93 -6.48
CA LEU A 39 7.80 -1.75 -5.89
C LEU A 39 7.60 -0.53 -6.80
N LEU A 40 7.33 0.62 -6.19
CA LEU A 40 7.22 1.91 -6.87
C LEU A 40 8.34 2.83 -6.40
N LYS A 41 9.19 3.30 -7.33
CA LYS A 41 10.14 4.38 -7.05
C LYS A 41 9.41 5.71 -7.24
N LEU A 42 9.36 6.52 -6.19
CA LEU A 42 8.79 7.86 -6.26
C LEU A 42 9.69 8.80 -7.05
N LEU A 43 9.11 9.68 -7.86
CA LEU A 43 9.84 10.69 -8.65
C LEU A 43 10.58 11.69 -7.77
N ALA A 44 9.95 12.10 -6.68
CA ALA A 44 10.59 12.87 -5.62
C ALA A 44 10.46 12.10 -4.29
N PRO A 45 11.47 12.13 -3.41
CA PRO A 45 11.38 11.51 -2.11
C PRO A 45 10.16 11.99 -1.31
N ALA A 46 9.57 11.09 -0.53
CA ALA A 46 8.57 11.47 0.46
C ALA A 46 9.25 12.17 1.64
N ARG A 47 8.65 13.25 2.14
CA ARG A 47 9.09 13.86 3.41
C ARG A 47 8.56 13.02 4.55
N VAL A 48 9.45 12.52 5.40
CA VAL A 48 9.05 11.80 6.62
C VAL A 48 8.50 12.82 7.61
N THR A 49 7.31 12.55 8.14
CA THR A 49 6.60 13.44 9.07
C THR A 49 5.89 12.63 10.15
N LYS A 50 5.14 13.29 11.04
CA LYS A 50 4.26 12.60 12.00
C LYS A 50 3.21 11.72 11.29
N ARG A 51 2.81 12.04 10.06
CA ARG A 51 1.76 11.33 9.29
C ARG A 51 2.30 10.43 8.17
N VAL A 52 3.56 10.59 7.79
CA VAL A 52 4.21 9.80 6.73
C VAL A 52 5.45 9.17 7.31
N LYS A 53 5.42 7.85 7.52
CA LYS A 53 6.54 7.07 8.04
C LYS A 53 6.67 5.74 7.28
N PRO A 54 7.89 5.26 7.04
CA PRO A 54 8.09 3.92 6.50
C PRO A 54 7.64 2.86 7.51
N LEU A 55 7.09 1.77 7.01
CA LEU A 55 6.82 0.57 7.81
C LEU A 55 8.04 -0.36 7.71
N PRO A 56 8.54 -0.92 8.83
CA PRO A 56 9.65 -1.87 8.78
C PRO A 56 9.22 -3.14 8.05
N LEU A 57 10.17 -3.76 7.35
CA LEU A 57 9.96 -5.07 6.74
C LEU A 57 9.86 -6.14 7.83
N ALA A 58 9.01 -7.14 7.58
CA ALA A 58 8.92 -8.29 8.45
C ALA A 58 10.23 -9.09 8.41
N ALA A 59 10.84 -9.32 9.56
CA ALA A 59 12.08 -10.09 9.67
C ALA A 59 11.85 -11.61 9.66
N ARG A 60 10.60 -12.05 9.83
CA ARG A 60 10.20 -13.46 9.86
C ARG A 60 8.77 -13.63 9.36
N CYS A 61 8.45 -14.84 8.93
CA CYS A 61 7.09 -15.19 8.56
C CYS A 61 6.14 -15.11 9.77
N PRO A 62 4.89 -14.66 9.57
CA PRO A 62 3.87 -14.72 10.61
C PRO A 62 3.49 -16.18 10.92
N VAL A 63 2.99 -16.39 12.13
CA VAL A 63 2.44 -17.69 12.57
C VAL A 63 0.91 -17.64 12.55
N ALA A 64 0.27 -18.80 12.36
CA ALA A 64 -1.18 -18.90 12.41
C ALA A 64 -1.74 -18.39 13.76
N GLY A 65 -2.89 -17.73 13.73
CA GLY A 65 -3.50 -17.10 14.90
C GLY A 65 -2.88 -15.75 15.32
N LYS A 66 -1.83 -15.27 14.64
CA LYS A 66 -1.27 -13.94 14.90
C LYS A 66 -2.24 -12.85 14.46
N THR A 67 -2.56 -11.93 15.39
CA THR A 67 -3.36 -10.75 15.06
C THR A 67 -2.61 -9.81 14.13
N CYS A 68 -3.28 -9.40 13.05
CA CYS A 68 -2.80 -8.45 12.05
C CYS A 68 -3.79 -7.30 11.92
N GLN A 69 -3.32 -6.14 11.46
CA GLN A 69 -4.18 -4.99 11.13
C GLN A 69 -4.15 -4.77 9.62
N ILE A 70 -5.34 -4.63 9.03
CA ILE A 70 -5.53 -4.32 7.60
C ILE A 70 -6.23 -2.96 7.52
N SER A 71 -5.88 -2.16 6.51
CA SER A 71 -6.44 -0.82 6.30
C SER A 71 -6.62 -0.52 4.82
N GLY A 72 -7.69 0.18 4.45
CA GLY A 72 -7.94 0.63 3.09
C GLY A 72 -9.21 1.50 2.99
N TRP A 73 -9.47 2.03 1.80
CA TRP A 73 -10.70 2.79 1.47
C TRP A 73 -11.63 1.99 0.52
N GLY A 74 -11.47 0.67 0.47
CA GLY A 74 -12.30 -0.20 -0.39
C GLY A 74 -13.74 -0.32 0.10
N SER A 75 -14.60 -0.94 -0.71
CA SER A 75 -15.99 -1.22 -0.33
C SER A 75 -16.06 -1.97 1.00
N THR A 76 -16.98 -1.57 1.87
CA THR A 76 -17.32 -2.27 3.11
C THR A 76 -18.47 -3.26 2.93
N THR A 77 -19.04 -3.33 1.73
CA THR A 77 -20.04 -4.32 1.33
C THR A 77 -19.44 -5.28 0.31
N SER A 78 -19.76 -6.55 0.43
CA SER A 78 -19.53 -7.54 -0.61
C SER A 78 -20.69 -7.50 -1.62
N PRO A 79 -20.43 -7.70 -2.92
CA PRO A 79 -21.52 -8.02 -3.84
C PRO A 79 -22.24 -9.27 -3.34
N GLU A 80 -23.58 -9.25 -3.38
CA GLU A 80 -24.38 -10.45 -3.15
C GLU A 80 -24.00 -11.47 -4.23
N GLY A 81 -23.48 -12.62 -3.81
CA GLY A 81 -23.23 -13.72 -4.72
C GLY A 81 -24.57 -14.32 -5.12
N THR A 82 -24.98 -14.14 -6.38
CA THR A 82 -26.01 -14.96 -7.02
C THR A 82 -25.47 -16.34 -7.30
#